data_AF-A0A9D2BI37-F1
#
_entry.id   AF-A0A9D2BI37-F1
#
_cell.length_a   1.000
_cell.length_b   1.000
_cell.length_c   1.000
_cell.angle_alpha   90.00
_cell.angle_beta   90.00
_cell.angle_gamma   90.00
#
_symmetry.space_group_name_H-M   'P 1'
#
loop_
_entity.id
_entity.type
_entity.pdbx_description
1 polymer ?
#
loop_
_entity_poly.entity_id
_entity_poly.type
_entity_poly.pdbx_seq_one_letter_code
_entity_poly.pdbx_strand_id
1 'polypeptide(L)'
;MRQNRKFLILCTAAAVMLGGCGKLDDVDRTTVYVDPDNGVVQEAIVEEYTDEDTYSENELETFVEEDAAAYNEKAGEDSVTVSGVKVSGDEVRILLRYTDSGAYAGYHLTDFFAGTLAEAQEEGYDFSGTFLDTEGTEISAADVLAGHPEYHVVIFEELIQILTDSEVLYVS
;
A
#
# COMPACT_ATOMS: atom_id res chain seq x y z
N MET A 1 -45.01 -29.26 -19.45
CA MET A 1 -44.29 -29.40 -18.16
C MET A 1 -42.80 -29.39 -18.50
N ARG A 2 -42.11 -28.24 -18.40
CA ARG A 2 -41.17 -27.85 -17.30
C ARG A 2 -40.11 -28.96 -17.08
N GLN A 3 -38.80 -28.75 -17.21
CA GLN A 3 -38.01 -27.61 -16.71
C GLN A 3 -36.72 -27.35 -17.51
N ASN A 4 -36.43 -26.05 -17.67
CA ASN A 4 -35.10 -25.49 -17.87
C ASN A 4 -34.21 -25.77 -16.66
N ARG A 5 -32.98 -26.24 -16.86
CA ARG A 5 -31.93 -26.20 -15.84
C ARG A 5 -30.93 -25.12 -16.24
N LYS A 6 -31.25 -23.87 -15.88
CA LYS A 6 -30.26 -22.80 -15.79
C LYS A 6 -29.42 -23.10 -14.55
N PHE A 7 -28.15 -23.43 -14.73
CA PHE A 7 -27.18 -23.41 -13.63
C PHE A 7 -27.03 -21.95 -13.20
N LEU A 8 -27.61 -21.61 -12.05
CA LEU A 8 -27.33 -20.35 -11.37
C LEU A 8 -26.06 -20.61 -10.54
N ILE A 9 -24.91 -20.17 -11.05
CA ILE A 9 -23.68 -20.09 -10.26
C ILE A 9 -23.92 -18.95 -9.26
N LEU A 10 -24.09 -19.33 -8.00
CA LEU A 10 -24.16 -18.40 -6.88
C LEU A 10 -22.72 -17.99 -6.57
N CYS A 11 -22.20 -16.96 -7.24
CA CYS A 11 -21.01 -16.24 -6.78
C CYS A 11 -21.38 -15.61 -5.44
N THR A 12 -21.00 -16.25 -4.35
CA THR A 12 -21.11 -15.67 -3.02
C THR A 12 -20.01 -14.62 -2.93
N ALA A 13 -20.30 -13.41 -3.42
CA ALA A 13 -19.49 -12.25 -3.11
C ALA A 13 -19.59 -12.06 -1.59
N ALA A 14 -18.58 -12.55 -0.86
CA ALA A 14 -18.36 -12.12 0.50
C ALA A 14 -18.12 -10.61 0.39
N ALA A 15 -19.09 -9.82 0.86
CA ALA A 15 -18.91 -8.40 1.02
C ALA A 15 -17.87 -8.21 2.14
N VAL A 16 -16.59 -8.26 1.76
CA VAL A 16 -15.51 -7.66 2.55
C VAL A 16 -15.93 -6.21 2.67
N MET A 17 -16.30 -5.80 3.88
CA MET A 17 -16.51 -4.38 4.16
C MET A 17 -15.14 -3.72 4.06
N LEU A 18 -14.77 -3.33 2.85
CA LEU A 18 -13.57 -2.59 2.53
C LEU A 18 -13.68 -1.26 3.27
N GLY A 19 -12.87 -1.07 4.30
CA GLY A 19 -12.53 0.28 4.73
C GLY A 19 -12.01 1.01 3.49
N GLY A 20 -12.56 2.17 3.16
CA GLY A 20 -12.02 2.99 2.07
C GLY A 20 -10.61 3.48 2.43
N CYS A 21 -9.89 4.04 1.46
CA CYS A 21 -8.61 4.70 1.70
C CYS A 21 -8.76 6.05 2.41
N GLY A 22 -9.68 6.17 3.37
CA GLY A 22 -10.10 7.46 3.94
C GLY A 22 -8.99 8.23 4.69
N LYS A 23 -7.92 7.54 5.09
CA LYS A 23 -6.71 8.18 5.64
C LYS A 23 -5.92 8.97 4.59
N LEU A 24 -6.16 8.67 3.32
CA LEU A 24 -5.44 9.18 2.17
C LEU A 24 -6.28 10.11 1.28
N ASP A 25 -7.52 10.42 1.66
CA ASP A 25 -8.43 11.24 0.83
C ASP A 25 -7.89 12.66 0.59
N ASP A 26 -7.16 13.21 1.58
CA ASP A 26 -6.70 14.61 1.61
C ASP A 26 -5.18 14.77 1.40
N VAL A 27 -4.46 13.73 0.95
CA VAL A 27 -3.01 13.82 0.69
C VAL A 27 -2.73 14.50 -0.66
N ASP A 28 -1.66 15.31 -0.71
CA ASP A 28 -1.29 16.15 -1.85
C ASP A 28 -0.12 15.59 -2.69
N ARG A 29 0.35 14.39 -2.37
CA ARG A 29 1.44 13.69 -3.05
C ARG A 29 1.30 12.19 -2.84
N THR A 30 2.02 11.41 -3.64
CA THR A 30 2.05 9.95 -3.50
C THR A 30 2.42 9.53 -2.09
N THR A 31 1.46 8.86 -1.43
CA THR A 31 1.52 8.52 -0.01
C THR A 31 1.06 7.09 0.21
N VAL A 32 1.87 6.32 0.94
CA VAL A 32 1.53 4.98 1.42
C VAL A 32 1.16 5.07 2.89
N TYR A 33 -0.06 4.68 3.22
CA TYR A 33 -0.50 4.50 4.60
C TYR A 33 -0.18 3.07 5.05
N VAL A 34 0.50 2.96 6.19
CA VAL A 34 0.80 1.70 6.86
C VAL A 34 0.12 1.68 8.22
N ASP A 35 -0.74 0.69 8.44
CA ASP A 35 -1.29 0.35 9.74
C ASP A 35 -0.40 -0.72 10.40
N PRO A 36 0.45 -0.34 11.38
CA PRO A 36 1.37 -1.27 12.01
C PRO A 36 0.67 -2.42 12.73
N ASP A 37 -0.53 -2.18 13.29
CA ASP A 37 -1.22 -3.17 14.13
C ASP A 37 -2.03 -4.17 13.30
N ASN A 38 -2.51 -3.74 12.12
CA ASN A 38 -3.38 -4.56 11.27
C ASN A 38 -2.71 -5.03 9.98
N GLY A 39 -1.47 -4.63 9.71
CA GLY A 39 -0.74 -4.96 8.48
C GLY A 39 -1.37 -4.38 7.21
N VAL A 40 -2.28 -3.41 7.37
CA VAL A 40 -3.01 -2.81 6.25
C VAL A 40 -2.10 -1.83 5.53
N VAL A 41 -1.94 -2.03 4.23
CA VAL A 41 -1.21 -1.12 3.34
C VAL A 41 -2.18 -0.51 2.34
N GLN A 42 -2.17 0.81 2.24
CA GLN A 42 -3.00 1.57 1.30
C GLN A 42 -2.13 2.61 0.61
N GLU A 43 -2.43 2.93 -0.64
CA GLU A 43 -1.69 3.92 -1.39
C GLU A 43 -2.65 4.92 -2.03
N ALA A 44 -2.23 6.17 -2.03
CA ALA A 44 -2.76 7.20 -2.91
C ALA A 44 -1.62 7.64 -3.81
N ILE A 45 -1.72 7.35 -5.11
CA ILE A 45 -0.85 7.93 -6.13
C ILE A 45 -1.48 9.26 -6.51
N VAL A 46 -0.72 10.35 -6.37
CA VAL A 46 -1.18 11.71 -6.66
C VAL A 46 -0.16 12.36 -7.58
N GLU A 47 -0.57 12.63 -8.81
CA GLU A 47 0.29 13.16 -9.86
C GLU A 47 -0.36 14.35 -10.55
N GLU A 48 0.48 15.26 -11.06
CA GLU A 48 0.01 16.32 -11.95
C GLU A 48 -0.63 15.71 -13.20
N TYR A 49 -1.75 16.29 -13.61
CA TYR A 49 -2.52 15.90 -14.76
C TYR A 49 -2.82 17.14 -15.59
N THR A 50 -2.84 17.01 -16.90
CA THR A 50 -3.03 18.11 -17.83
C THR A 50 -4.08 17.72 -18.85
N ASP A 51 -4.79 18.70 -19.41
CA ASP A 51 -5.75 18.43 -20.49
C ASP A 51 -5.09 17.89 -21.78
N GLU A 52 -3.76 17.89 -21.87
CA GLU A 52 -2.99 17.21 -22.92
C GLU A 52 -2.80 15.71 -22.65
N ASP A 53 -3.00 15.26 -21.40
CA ASP A 53 -2.93 13.85 -21.05
C ASP A 53 -4.05 13.08 -21.72
N THR A 54 -3.67 12.06 -22.47
CA THR A 54 -4.52 11.45 -23.51
C THR A 54 -5.60 10.51 -22.99
N TYR A 55 -5.72 10.33 -21.68
CA TYR A 55 -6.57 9.29 -21.07
C TYR A 55 -7.70 9.90 -20.25
N SER A 56 -8.95 9.67 -20.64
CA SER A 56 -10.08 10.01 -19.77
C SER A 56 -10.03 9.27 -18.43
N GLU A 57 -10.68 9.82 -17.39
CA GLU A 57 -10.79 9.18 -16.06
C GLU A 57 -11.21 7.70 -16.17
N ASN A 58 -12.18 7.38 -17.03
CA ASN A 58 -12.66 6.01 -17.23
C ASN A 58 -11.64 5.11 -17.95
N GLU A 59 -10.86 5.65 -18.89
CA GLU A 59 -9.79 4.88 -19.54
C GLU A 59 -8.66 4.57 -18.56
N LEU A 60 -8.32 5.52 -17.70
CA LEU A 60 -7.33 5.32 -16.65
C LEU A 60 -7.84 4.32 -15.59
N GLU A 61 -9.09 4.45 -15.14
CA GLU A 61 -9.72 3.50 -14.23
C GLU A 61 -9.68 2.07 -14.80
N THR A 62 -10.11 1.90 -16.06
CA THR A 62 -10.06 0.60 -16.73
C THR A 62 -8.63 0.06 -16.78
N PHE A 63 -7.65 0.91 -17.11
CA PHE A 63 -6.25 0.49 -17.19
C PHE A 63 -5.72 -0.01 -15.83
N VAL A 64 -5.96 0.74 -14.75
CA VAL A 64 -5.49 0.37 -13.41
C VAL A 64 -6.21 -0.89 -12.91
N GLU A 65 -7.51 -1.02 -13.17
CA GLU A 65 -8.28 -2.22 -12.82
C GLU A 65 -7.79 -3.46 -13.58
N GLU A 66 -7.50 -3.35 -14.89
CA GLU A 66 -6.97 -4.45 -15.69
C GLU A 66 -5.57 -4.86 -15.23
N ASP A 67 -4.72 -3.90 -14.87
CA ASP A 67 -3.36 -4.14 -14.38
C ASP A 67 -3.37 -4.84 -13.01
N ALA A 68 -4.18 -4.35 -12.05
CA ALA A 68 -4.36 -4.99 -10.76
C ALA A 68 -4.95 -6.41 -10.89
N ALA A 69 -5.92 -6.60 -11.79
CA ALA A 69 -6.50 -7.91 -12.06
C ALA A 69 -5.48 -8.89 -12.66
N ALA A 70 -4.62 -8.44 -13.58
CA ALA A 70 -3.56 -9.25 -14.15
C ALA A 70 -2.52 -9.66 -13.09
N TYR A 71 -2.17 -8.75 -12.19
CA TYR A 71 -1.32 -9.06 -11.04
C TYR A 71 -1.96 -10.12 -10.14
N ASN A 72 -3.21 -9.93 -9.73
CA ASN A 72 -3.94 -10.87 -8.87
C ASN A 72 -4.09 -12.24 -9.51
N GLU A 73 -4.35 -12.32 -10.83
CA GLU A 73 -4.40 -13.59 -11.56
C GLU A 73 -3.05 -14.34 -11.48
N LYS A 74 -1.94 -13.62 -11.63
CA LYS A 74 -0.59 -14.18 -11.53
C LYS A 74 -0.23 -14.59 -10.10
N ALA A 75 -0.64 -13.81 -9.10
CA ALA A 75 -0.44 -14.11 -7.68
C ALA A 75 -1.29 -15.30 -7.22
N GLY A 76 -2.46 -15.49 -7.83
CA GLY A 76 -3.42 -16.54 -7.48
C GLY A 76 -4.36 -16.16 -6.33
N GLU A 77 -4.41 -14.88 -5.97
CA GLU A 77 -5.23 -14.30 -4.89
C GLU A 77 -5.53 -12.81 -5.18
N ASP A 78 -6.61 -12.30 -4.56
CA ASP A 78 -7.07 -10.91 -4.70
C ASP A 78 -6.27 -9.96 -3.78
N SER A 79 -4.97 -9.80 -4.04
CA SER A 79 -4.04 -9.08 -3.14
C SER A 79 -4.00 -7.57 -3.35
N VAL A 80 -4.40 -7.09 -4.53
CA VAL A 80 -4.49 -5.66 -4.89
C VAL A 80 -5.93 -5.28 -5.21
N THR A 81 -6.44 -4.20 -4.61
CA THR A 81 -7.78 -3.68 -4.86
C THR A 81 -7.72 -2.21 -5.25
N VAL A 82 -8.25 -1.88 -6.43
CA VAL A 82 -8.49 -0.49 -6.85
C VAL A 82 -9.70 0.04 -6.08
N SER A 83 -9.50 1.06 -5.27
CA SER A 83 -10.54 1.68 -4.43
C SER A 83 -11.13 2.95 -5.06
N GLY A 84 -10.44 3.55 -6.03
CA GLY A 84 -10.96 4.63 -6.84
C GLY A 84 -9.91 5.28 -7.72
N VAL A 85 -10.34 5.82 -8.85
CA VAL A 85 -9.55 6.68 -9.73
C VAL A 85 -10.32 7.99 -9.91
N LYS A 86 -9.61 9.11 -9.78
CA LYS A 86 -10.21 10.44 -9.85
C LYS A 86 -9.30 11.38 -10.62
N VAL A 87 -9.84 12.03 -11.64
CA VAL A 87 -9.22 13.17 -12.31
C VAL A 87 -9.97 14.43 -11.89
N SER A 88 -9.26 15.41 -11.34
CA SER A 88 -9.86 16.64 -10.83
C SER A 88 -8.99 17.85 -11.17
N GLY A 89 -9.38 18.57 -12.23
CA GLY A 89 -8.60 19.71 -12.69
C GLY A 89 -7.26 19.23 -13.26
N ASP A 90 -6.18 19.66 -12.64
CA ASP A 90 -4.80 19.35 -13.00
C ASP A 90 -4.16 18.28 -12.13
N GLU A 91 -4.96 17.43 -11.49
CA GLU A 91 -4.50 16.34 -10.63
C GLU A 91 -5.23 15.05 -10.97
N VAL A 92 -4.48 13.94 -10.94
CA VAL A 92 -5.02 12.60 -10.89
C VAL A 92 -4.70 11.95 -9.54
N ARG A 93 -5.69 11.26 -8.97
CA ARG A 93 -5.58 10.46 -7.76
C ARG A 93 -6.04 9.03 -8.02
N ILE A 94 -5.18 8.07 -7.72
CA ILE A 94 -5.48 6.64 -7.75
C ILE A 94 -5.35 6.10 -6.33
N LEU A 95 -6.38 5.41 -5.85
CA LEU A 95 -6.43 4.80 -4.52
C LEU A 95 -6.34 3.29 -4.65
N LEU A 96 -5.31 2.71 -4.05
CA LEU A 96 -5.03 1.27 -4.06
C LEU A 96 -5.00 0.73 -2.63
N ARG A 97 -5.36 -0.53 -2.47
CA ARG A 97 -5.25 -1.29 -1.22
C ARG A 97 -4.53 -2.59 -1.48
N TYR A 98 -3.73 -2.99 -0.51
CA TYR A 98 -2.95 -4.21 -0.52
C TYR A 98 -3.32 -5.05 0.69
N THR A 99 -3.27 -6.37 0.56
CA THR A 99 -3.50 -7.29 1.70
C THR A 99 -2.42 -7.16 2.76
N ASP A 100 -1.19 -6.86 2.34
CA ASP A 100 0.01 -6.73 3.18
C ASP A 100 1.13 -5.99 2.41
N SER A 101 2.28 -5.80 3.06
CA SER A 101 3.46 -5.18 2.44
C SER A 101 4.07 -6.00 1.30
N GLY A 102 3.92 -7.33 1.32
CA GLY A 102 4.41 -8.20 0.26
C GLY A 102 3.61 -8.05 -1.03
N ALA A 103 2.30 -7.85 -0.93
CA ALA A 103 1.45 -7.51 -2.06
C ALA A 103 1.82 -6.15 -2.67
N TYR A 104 2.10 -5.13 -1.85
CA TYR A 104 2.63 -3.84 -2.33
C TYR A 104 3.97 -4.03 -3.07
N ALA A 105 4.94 -4.66 -2.41
CA ALA A 105 6.27 -4.90 -2.96
C ALA A 105 6.21 -5.66 -4.29
N GLY A 106 5.38 -6.70 -4.36
CA GLY A 106 5.21 -7.52 -5.55
C GLY A 106 4.50 -6.79 -6.69
N TYR A 107 3.52 -5.92 -6.40
CA TYR A 107 2.79 -5.15 -7.40
C TYR A 107 3.69 -4.07 -8.03
N HIS A 108 4.42 -3.33 -7.19
CA HIS A 108 5.32 -2.25 -7.62
C HIS A 108 6.70 -2.73 -8.06
N LEU A 109 7.02 -4.02 -7.88
CA LEU A 109 8.32 -4.62 -8.18
C LEU A 109 9.48 -3.91 -7.46
N THR A 110 9.25 -3.60 -6.19
CA THR A 110 10.14 -2.84 -5.31
C THR A 110 10.36 -3.59 -4.01
N ASP A 111 11.37 -3.19 -3.24
CA ASP A 111 11.54 -3.66 -1.86
C ASP A 111 10.71 -2.78 -0.93
N PHE A 112 9.73 -3.40 -0.27
CA PHE A 112 8.88 -2.75 0.72
C PHE A 112 8.53 -3.73 1.83
N PHE A 113 8.72 -3.31 3.07
CA PHE A 113 8.37 -4.10 4.26
C PHE A 113 7.66 -3.21 5.28
N ALA A 114 6.61 -3.75 5.89
CA ALA A 114 5.96 -3.16 7.04
C ALA A 114 5.63 -4.27 8.04
N GLY A 115 6.21 -4.20 9.23
CA GLY A 115 6.04 -5.23 10.25
C GLY A 115 6.86 -4.90 11.48
N THR A 116 7.09 -5.88 12.33
CA THR A 116 7.94 -5.71 13.51
C THR A 116 9.43 -5.75 13.16
N LEU A 117 10.25 -5.15 14.02
CA LEU A 117 11.70 -5.20 13.93
C LEU A 117 12.22 -6.64 13.95
N ALA A 118 11.62 -7.51 14.77
CA ALA A 118 11.95 -8.93 14.81
C ALA A 118 11.69 -9.62 13.47
N GLU A 119 10.52 -9.40 12.86
CA GLU A 119 10.19 -9.96 11.54
C GLU A 119 11.14 -9.46 10.46
N ALA A 120 11.47 -8.16 10.46
CA ALA A 120 12.45 -7.62 9.52
C ALA A 120 13.83 -8.30 9.65
N GLN A 121 14.28 -8.53 10.88
CA GLN A 121 15.55 -9.24 11.12
C GLN A 121 15.49 -10.70 10.67
N GLU A 122 14.35 -11.38 10.85
CA GLU A 122 14.13 -12.74 10.36
C GLU A 122 14.13 -12.83 8.83
N GLU A 123 13.60 -11.81 8.15
CA GLU A 123 13.68 -11.65 6.69
C GLU A 123 15.08 -11.28 6.18
N GLY A 124 15.98 -10.90 7.09
CA GLY A 124 17.38 -10.64 6.80
C GLY A 124 17.71 -9.18 6.51
N TYR A 125 16.80 -8.25 6.83
CA TYR A 125 17.11 -6.82 6.80
C TYR A 125 18.21 -6.49 7.82
N ASP A 126 19.20 -5.73 7.36
CA ASP A 126 20.29 -5.24 8.17
C ASP A 126 19.99 -3.83 8.69
N PHE A 127 20.30 -3.61 9.97
CA PHE A 127 20.10 -2.34 10.66
C PHE A 127 21.44 -1.70 11.02
N SER A 128 22.50 -1.93 10.23
CA SER A 128 23.84 -1.37 10.48
C SER A 128 24.00 0.13 10.13
N GLY A 129 22.90 0.79 9.74
CA GLY A 129 22.84 2.20 9.37
C GLY A 129 22.97 3.19 10.54
N THR A 130 22.90 4.47 10.20
CA THR A 130 22.82 5.57 11.16
C THR A 130 21.37 5.95 11.34
N PHE A 131 20.86 5.87 12.55
CA PHE A 131 19.49 6.26 12.87
C PHE A 131 19.49 7.68 13.44
N LEU A 132 18.50 8.46 13.07
CA LEU A 132 18.23 9.77 13.61
C LEU A 132 16.91 9.74 14.36
N ASP A 133 16.85 10.34 15.55
CA ASP A 133 15.56 10.64 16.18
C ASP A 133 14.84 11.79 15.45
N THR A 134 13.63 12.14 15.92
CA THR A 134 12.82 13.21 15.35
C THR A 134 13.41 14.61 15.50
N GLU A 135 14.43 14.78 16.35
CA GLU A 135 15.19 16.02 16.50
C GLU A 135 16.45 16.04 15.60
N GLY A 136 16.75 14.94 14.91
CA GLY A 136 17.93 14.78 14.05
C GLY A 136 19.19 14.37 14.82
N THR A 137 19.06 13.84 16.04
CA THR A 137 20.17 13.33 16.83
C THR A 137 20.51 11.90 16.42
N GLU A 138 21.78 11.61 16.18
CA GLU A 138 22.26 10.26 15.89
C GLU A 138 22.06 9.31 17.08
N ILE A 139 21.40 8.18 16.81
CA ILE A 139 21.18 7.07 17.73
C ILE A 139 21.90 5.84 17.17
N SER A 140 22.57 5.08 18.04
CA SER A 140 23.26 3.87 17.59
C SER A 140 22.27 2.77 17.24
N ALA A 141 22.56 2.01 16.19
CA ALA A 141 21.77 0.82 15.84
C ALA A 141 21.60 -0.13 17.03
N ALA A 142 22.64 -0.30 17.86
CA ALA A 142 22.56 -1.12 19.06
C ALA A 142 21.49 -0.63 20.04
N ASP A 143 21.35 0.69 20.22
CA ASP A 143 20.33 1.26 21.11
C ASP A 143 18.91 1.14 20.53
N VAL A 144 18.75 1.30 19.20
CA VAL A 144 17.48 1.06 18.50
C VAL A 144 17.05 -0.40 18.68
N LEU A 145 17.99 -1.34 18.52
CA LEU A 145 17.72 -2.78 18.56
C LEU A 145 17.60 -3.36 19.98
N ALA A 146 18.26 -2.76 20.99
CA ALA A 146 18.41 -3.37 22.32
C ALA A 146 17.15 -3.30 23.21
N GLY A 147 16.12 -2.56 22.81
CA GLY A 147 14.99 -2.25 23.69
C GLY A 147 13.69 -2.97 23.37
N HIS A 148 13.37 -3.18 22.09
CA HIS A 148 11.98 -3.35 21.66
C HIS A 148 11.83 -4.11 20.33
N PRO A 149 11.91 -5.45 20.33
CA PRO A 149 11.63 -6.26 19.13
C PRO A 149 10.23 -6.02 18.54
N GLU A 150 9.29 -5.53 19.37
CA GLU A 150 7.93 -5.17 19.00
C GLU A 150 7.80 -3.83 18.26
N TYR A 151 8.89 -3.05 18.13
CA TYR A 151 8.84 -1.84 17.34
C TYR A 151 8.45 -2.16 15.91
N HIS A 152 7.52 -1.37 15.39
CA HIS A 152 7.15 -1.45 13.99
C HIS A 152 8.18 -0.69 13.16
N VAL A 153 8.57 -1.30 12.04
CA VAL A 153 9.50 -0.76 11.07
C VAL A 153 8.82 -0.75 9.71
N VAL A 154 9.07 0.32 8.96
CA VAL A 154 8.75 0.40 7.53
C VAL A 154 10.06 0.58 6.78
N ILE A 155 10.32 -0.29 5.81
CA ILE A 155 11.54 -0.31 4.99
C ILE A 155 11.10 -0.15 3.53
N PHE A 156 11.68 0.81 2.82
CA PHE A 156 11.32 1.14 1.44
C PHE A 156 12.46 1.91 0.76
N GLU A 157 12.57 1.79 -0.56
CA GLU A 157 13.62 2.50 -1.36
C GLU A 157 13.04 3.59 -2.27
N GLU A 158 11.75 3.86 -2.19
CA GLU A 158 11.04 4.75 -3.09
C GLU A 158 10.92 6.19 -2.55
N LEU A 159 10.79 7.17 -3.46
CA LEU A 159 10.49 8.56 -3.11
C LEU A 159 9.00 8.74 -2.82
N ILE A 160 8.53 8.11 -1.76
CA ILE A 160 7.13 8.12 -1.31
C ILE A 160 7.01 8.70 0.10
N GLN A 161 5.85 9.25 0.40
CA GLN A 161 5.52 9.63 1.78
C GLN A 161 4.94 8.42 2.52
N ILE A 162 5.40 8.16 3.74
CA ILE A 162 4.78 7.18 4.64
C ILE A 162 3.87 7.91 5.63
N LEU A 163 2.61 7.50 5.69
CA LEU A 163 1.65 7.90 6.71
C LEU A 163 1.39 6.73 7.66
N THR A 164 1.41 6.98 8.96
CA THR A 164 1.09 5.97 9.97
C THR A 164 0.42 6.63 11.17
N ASP A 165 -0.36 5.86 11.92
CA ASP A 165 -1.02 6.31 13.15
C ASP A 165 -0.08 6.28 14.37
N SER A 166 1.06 5.60 14.25
CA SER A 166 2.07 5.47 15.30
C SER A 166 3.07 6.64 15.30
N GLU A 167 3.60 6.97 16.47
CA GLU A 167 4.67 7.94 16.61
C GLU A 167 5.95 7.41 15.95
N VAL A 168 6.56 8.21 15.07
CA VAL A 168 7.85 7.89 14.46
C VAL A 168 8.94 8.17 15.47
N LEU A 169 9.71 7.15 15.85
CA LEU A 169 10.81 7.28 16.80
C LEU A 169 12.12 7.62 16.10
N TYR A 170 12.40 6.94 14.98
CA TYR A 170 13.67 7.03 14.26
C TYR A 170 13.48 6.96 12.75
N VAL A 171 14.42 7.54 12.02
CA VAL A 171 14.58 7.42 10.56
C VAL A 171 16.03 7.06 10.23
N SER A 172 16.28 6.38 9.11
CA SER A 172 17.62 6.03 8.63
C SER A 172 17.78 6.37 7.15
#